data_AF-A0A9E6ZY50-F1
#
_entry.id   AF-A0A9E6ZY50-F1
#
_cell.length_a   1.000
_cell.length_b   1.000
_cell.length_c   1.000
_cell.angle_alpha   90.00
_cell.angle_beta   90.00
_cell.angle_gamma   90.00
#
_symmetry.space_group_name_H-M   'P 1'
#
loop_
_entity.id
_entity.type
_entity.pdbx_description
1 polymer ?
#
loop_
_entity_poly.entity_id
_entity_poly.type
_entity_poly.pdbx_seq_one_letter_code
_entity_poly.pdbx_strand_id
1 'polypeptide(L)' 'MPPLFILALGALGTAALAKVLARESRRVNAELDAQRRAEKAGTLDPRATLRRDPATGEYRPNDS' A
#
# COMPACT_ATOMS: atom_id res chain seq x y z
N MET A 1 31.40 23.53 16.01
CA MET A 1 30.47 22.38 16.08
C MET A 1 30.66 21.56 14.82
N PRO A 2 31.06 20.27 14.93
CA PRO A 2 31.32 19.46 13.74
C PRO A 2 30.05 19.41 12.88
N PRO A 3 30.13 19.69 11.57
CA PRO A 3 28.95 19.90 10.71
C PRO A 3 28.02 18.68 10.66
N LEU A 4 28.56 17.48 10.90
CA LEU A 4 27.81 16.24 10.99
C LEU A 4 26.75 16.25 12.11
N PHE A 5 27.01 16.91 13.24
CA PHE A 5 26.04 16.97 14.34
C PHE A 5 24.83 17.83 13.97
N ILE A 6 25.04 18.93 13.25
CA ILE A 6 23.97 19.80 12.78
C ILE A 6 23.09 19.04 11.78
N LEU A 7 23.72 18.29 10.86
CA LEU A 7 23.01 17.48 9.89
C LEU A 7 22.21 16.35 10.55
N ALA A 8 22.83 15.64 11.51
CA ALA A 8 22.18 14.56 12.24
C ALA A 8 21.00 15.07 13.08
N LEU A 9 21.13 16.20 13.76
CA LEU A 9 20.05 16.84 14.51
C LEU A 9 18.91 17.29 13.57
N GLY A 10 19.24 17.85 12.41
CA GLY A 10 18.25 18.22 11.39
C GLY A 10 17.48 17.01 10.85
N ALA A 11 18.18 15.92 10.56
CA ALA A 11 17.58 14.68 10.08
C ALA A 11 16.70 14.02 11.16
N LEU A 12 17.16 14.00 12.41
CA LEU A 12 16.38 13.47 13.54
C LEU A 12 15.12 14.30 13.80
N GLY A 13 15.22 15.63 13.76
CA GLY A 13 14.08 16.53 13.94
C GLY A 13 13.02 16.33 12.86
N THR A 14 13.43 16.28 11.59
CA THR A 14 12.50 16.06 10.47
C THR A 14 11.86 14.67 10.51
N ALA A 15 12.62 13.62 10.83
CA ALA A 15 12.09 12.26 10.99
C ALA A 15 11.07 12.16 12.15
N ALA A 16 11.33 12.84 13.27
CA ALA A 16 10.40 12.86 14.41
C ALA A 16 9.08 13.55 14.04
N LEU A 17 9.12 14.71 13.37
CA LEU A 17 7.94 15.42 12.90
C LEU A 17 7.15 14.60 11.88
N ALA A 18 7.82 13.98 10.91
CA ALA A 18 7.19 13.11 9.93
C ALA A 18 6.47 11.92 10.60
N LYS A 19 7.07 11.32 11.63
CA LYS A 19 6.44 10.23 12.40
C LYS A 19 5.20 10.69 13.15
N VAL A 20 5.22 11.89 13.74
CA VAL A 20 4.05 12.47 14.43
C VAL A 20 2.93 12.78 13.43
N LEU A 21 3.25 13.45 12.32
CA LEU A 21 2.28 13.72 11.26
C LEU A 21 1.69 12.42 10.69
N ALA A 22 2.51 11.40 10.43
CA ALA A 22 2.05 10.11 9.96
C ALA A 22 1.15 9.40 10.99
N ARG A 23 1.44 9.55 12.28
CA ARG A 23 0.62 8.96 13.35
C ARG A 23 -0.73 9.66 13.47
N GLU A 24 -0.75 10.99 13.44
CA GLU A 24 -2.00 11.76 13.53
C GLU A 24 -2.81 11.63 12.25
N SER A 25 -2.15 11.61 11.09
CA SER A 25 -2.83 11.33 9.81
C SER A 25 -3.41 9.93 9.81
N ARG A 26 -2.71 8.88 10.28
CA ARG A 26 -3.30 7.54 10.42
C ARG A 26 -4.45 7.49 11.41
N ARG A 27 -4.41 8.29 12.48
CA ARG A 27 -5.49 8.37 13.47
C ARG A 27 -6.74 8.99 12.87
N VAL A 28 -6.59 10.07 12.10
CA VAL A 28 -7.68 10.74 11.39
C VAL A 28 -8.17 9.90 10.20
N ASN A 29 -7.24 9.25 9.50
CA ASN A 29 -7.47 8.57 8.22
C ASN A 29 -7.58 7.05 8.38
N ALA A 30 -7.86 6.58 9.60
CA ALA A 30 -8.01 5.16 9.95
C ALA A 30 -9.09 4.48 9.10
N GLU A 31 -10.09 5.23 8.65
CA GLU A 31 -11.15 4.80 7.74
C GLU A 31 -10.62 4.58 6.32
N LEU A 32 -9.75 5.46 5.81
CA LEU A 32 -9.12 5.30 4.49
C LEU A 32 -8.05 4.20 4.49
N ASP A 33 -7.34 4.00 5.61
CA ASP A 33 -6.38 2.90 5.76
C ASP A 33 -7.08 1.54 5.95
N ALA A 34 -8.31 1.51 6.47
CA ALA A 34 -9.15 0.31 6.44
C ALA A 34 -9.62 0.01 5.00
N GLN A 35 -10.03 1.03 4.25
CA GLN A 35 -10.41 0.89 2.84
C GLN A 35 -9.24 0.46 1.96
N ARG A 36 -8.07 1.08 2.07
CA ARG A 36 -6.86 0.68 1.31
C ARG A 36 -6.37 -0.72 1.68
N ARG A 37 -6.54 -1.15 2.94
CA ARG A 37 -6.24 -2.54 3.35
C ARG A 37 -7.29 -3.51 2.80
N ALA A 38 -8.56 -3.14 2.77
CA ALA A 38 -9.63 -3.93 2.15
C ALA A 38 -9.47 -4.02 0.63
N GLU A 39 -9.09 -2.94 -0.05
CA GLU A 39 -8.78 -2.90 -1.47
C GLU A 39 -7.57 -3.79 -1.79
N LYS A 40 -6.47 -3.69 -1.02
CA LYS A 40 -5.29 -4.58 -1.18
C LYS A 40 -5.58 -6.04 -0.85
N ALA A 41 -6.47 -6.31 0.11
CA ALA A 41 -6.92 -7.66 0.41
C ALA A 41 -7.87 -8.21 -0.67
N GLY A 42 -8.67 -7.34 -1.31
CA GLY A 42 -9.57 -7.67 -2.41
C GLY A 42 -8.90 -7.71 -3.79
N THR A 43 -7.68 -7.18 -3.96
CA THR A 43 -6.90 -7.28 -5.21
C THR A 43 -6.03 -8.54 -5.29
N LEU A 44 -5.97 -9.34 -4.23
CA LEU A 44 -5.50 -10.72 -4.32
C LEU A 44 -6.67 -11.59 -4.81
N ASP A 45 -7.06 -11.41 -6.07
CA ASP A 45 -7.63 -12.52 -6.82
C ASP A 45 -6.48 -13.18 -7.62
N PRO A 46 -5.78 -14.16 -7.03
CA PRO A 46 -4.72 -14.87 -7.75
C PRO A 46 -5.27 -15.84 -8.82
N ARG A 47 -6.58 -15.87 -9.14
CA ARG A 47 -7.18 -16.98 -9.91
C ARG A 47 -8.23 -16.66 -10.98
N ALA A 48 -8.40 -15.41 -11.40
CA ALA A 48 -9.01 -15.15 -12.72
C ALA A 48 -8.05 -15.51 -13.87
N THR A 49 -7.41 -16.69 -13.84
CA THR A 49 -6.63 -17.20 -14.95
C THR A 49 -7.58 -17.56 -16.08
N LEU A 50 -7.49 -16.81 -17.19
CA LEU A 50 -8.24 -17.09 -18.40
C LEU A 50 -7.87 -18.50 -18.92
N ARG A 51 -8.85 -19.39 -19.05
CA ARG A 51 -8.67 -20.73 -19.63
C ARG A 51 -9.17 -20.72 -21.07
N ARG A 52 -8.41 -21.34 -21.97
CA ARG A 52 -8.81 -21.49 -23.38
C ARG A 52 -9.93 -22.53 -23.50
N ASP A 53 -11.05 -22.13 -24.10
CA ASP A 53 -12.17 -23.00 -24.46
C ASP A 53 -11.73 -23.91 -25.63
N PRO A 54 -11.73 -25.24 -25.47
CA PRO A 54 -11.31 -26.15 -26.54
C PRO A 54 -12.30 -26.23 -27.71
N ALA A 55 -13.56 -25.82 -27.52
CA ALA A 55 -14.59 -25.86 -28.56
C ALA A 55 -14.54 -24.62 -29.47
N THR A 56 -14.25 -23.44 -28.90
CA THR A 56 -14.25 -22.17 -29.64
C THR A 56 -12.86 -21.57 -29.81
N GLY A 57 -11.89 -21.99 -29.01
CA GLY A 57 -10.54 -21.44 -28.98
C GLY A 57 -10.42 -20.11 -28.23
N GLU A 58 -11.51 -19.58 -27.68
CA GLU A 58 -11.55 -18.31 -26.96
C GLU A 58 -11.13 -18.46 -25.50
N TYR A 59 -10.57 -17.41 -24.92
CA TYR A 59 -10.15 -17.39 -23.52
C TYR A 59 -11.29 -16.91 -22.63
N ARG A 60 -11.71 -17.71 -21.66
CA ARG A 60 -12.79 -17.38 -20.71
C ARG A 60 -12.30 -17.38 -19.26
N PRO A 61 -12.87 -16.54 -18.37
CA PRO A 61 -12.61 -16.59 -16.94
C PRO A 61 -12.98 -17.97 -16.37
N ASN A 62 -12.18 -18.49 -15.45
CA ASN A 62 -12.36 -19.84 -14.89
C ASN A 62 -13.42 -19.92 -13.77
N ASP A 63 -14.12 -18.82 -13.47
CA ASP A 63 -15.18 -18.75 -12.46
C ASP A 63 -16.55 -18.61 -13.13
N SER A 64 -17.15 -19.75 -13.49
CA SER A 64 -18.58 -19.89 -13.80
C SER A 64 -19.03 -21.33 -13.55
#